data_AF-A0A1V4S003-F1
#
_entry.id   AF-A0A1V4S003-F1
#
_cell.length_a   1.000
_cell.length_b   1.000
_cell.length_c   1.000
_cell.angle_alpha   90.00
_cell.angle_beta   90.00
_cell.angle_gamma   90.00
#
_symmetry.space_group_name_H-M   'P 1'
#
loop_
_entity.id
_entity.type
_entity.pdbx_description
1 polymer ?
#
loop_
_entity_poly.entity_id
_entity_poly.type
_entity_poly.pdbx_seq_one_letter_code
_entity_poly.pdbx_strand_id
1 'polypeptide(L)'
;MKKRILSVFALILFLAPGINASDRTKSFIDRSGNKIVVEMPFKRIISLYGAHSENLFSLGLDEEIIGVSKNEAYPPRATTKPVFSYHDDAEKFIAAHPDLILIRPMIARGYANLVLKLQKAGITVVSLQPRTVDEMYSYWKKLGMLTGKERQSDKMIKEFNSGLKRVELLVKGIPSLKKKKVYFEAIHSKMKTFSPSSTAIFALKSAGGINVADDAQARRETNIAAYGKEHILSHAEEIDVYLAQHGAMNHAKVRRIKEEGGFSAIKAVREGKVYIIDEKIVSRPTMRLLDGIYEIGRILYPSRFNDITPFMAKTVVTRAEFAEMFIKTMNIRLKTPDYRHDIRKRTSAEHKYGDFKDVDYAGNGYKFIETAVYRGFFPDISKYKFNPDMPVKKGTVAYALFMNFDLPDARPVAIKDVRKTNPLFNQIQAVVGLDIIKLNKDGDFMPERSVSGRDLFQYISLARDKSVH
;
A
#
# COMPACT_ATOMS: atom_id res chain seq x y z
N MET A 1 -52.45 -28.39 -74.84
CA MET A 1 -53.05 -28.62 -73.51
C MET A 1 -52.03 -29.33 -72.60
N LYS A 2 -51.64 -28.63 -71.53
CA LYS A 2 -50.90 -29.03 -70.31
C LYS A 2 -50.32 -30.46 -70.20
N LYS A 3 -49.00 -30.56 -69.94
CA LYS A 3 -48.32 -31.45 -68.96
C LYS A 3 -46.82 -31.09 -68.90
N ARG A 4 -46.45 -30.24 -67.93
CA ARG A 4 -45.73 -30.55 -66.67
C ARG A 4 -44.24 -30.84 -66.86
N ILE A 5 -43.43 -29.79 -66.63
CA ILE A 5 -41.98 -29.81 -66.45
C ILE A 5 -41.67 -30.53 -65.13
N LEU A 6 -40.86 -31.58 -65.18
CA LEU A 6 -40.28 -32.24 -64.00
C LEU A 6 -38.86 -31.66 -63.82
N SER A 7 -38.70 -30.72 -62.88
CA SER A 7 -37.38 -30.24 -62.47
C SER A 7 -36.97 -30.98 -61.20
N VAL A 8 -35.91 -31.77 -61.32
CA VAL A 8 -35.23 -32.46 -60.22
C VAL A 8 -34.55 -31.40 -59.35
N PHE A 9 -35.05 -31.19 -58.13
CA PHE A 9 -34.35 -30.43 -57.09
C PHE A 9 -33.42 -31.37 -56.33
N ALA A 10 -32.12 -31.27 -56.59
CA ALA A 10 -31.10 -31.90 -55.76
C ALA A 10 -30.98 -31.11 -54.44
N LEU A 11 -31.50 -31.68 -53.35
CA LEU A 11 -31.37 -31.14 -52.00
C LEU A 11 -29.98 -31.51 -51.45
N ILE A 12 -29.00 -30.61 -51.62
CA ILE A 12 -27.71 -30.72 -50.93
C ILE A 12 -27.93 -30.30 -49.47
N LEU A 13 -28.01 -31.28 -48.57
CA LEU A 13 -27.91 -31.05 -47.14
C LEU A 13 -26.49 -30.54 -46.82
N PHE A 14 -26.35 -29.24 -46.59
CA PHE A 14 -25.21 -28.71 -45.85
C PHE A 14 -25.35 -29.15 -44.39
N LEU A 15 -24.67 -30.23 -44.01
CA LEU A 15 -24.34 -30.49 -42.62
C LEU A 15 -23.40 -29.38 -42.15
N ALA A 16 -23.96 -28.36 -41.49
CA ALA A 16 -23.17 -27.48 -40.65
C ALA A 16 -22.66 -28.33 -39.47
N PRO A 17 -21.34 -28.46 -39.26
CA PRO A 17 -20.84 -29.06 -38.03
C PRO A 17 -21.33 -28.18 -36.87
N GLY A 18 -22.21 -28.75 -36.04
CA GLY A 18 -22.61 -28.13 -34.79
C GLY A 18 -21.35 -27.77 -34.01
N ILE A 19 -21.12 -26.47 -33.85
CA ILE A 19 -20.16 -25.96 -32.89
C ILE A 19 -20.71 -26.37 -31.54
N ASN A 20 -20.31 -27.54 -31.06
CA ASN A 20 -20.35 -27.86 -29.64
C ASN A 20 -19.37 -26.92 -28.95
N ALA A 21 -19.80 -25.67 -28.75
CA ALA A 21 -19.28 -24.85 -27.69
C ALA A 21 -19.65 -25.60 -26.42
N SER A 22 -18.74 -26.43 -25.92
CA SER A 22 -18.81 -26.88 -24.54
C SER A 22 -18.69 -25.60 -23.71
N ASP A 23 -19.83 -25.01 -23.40
CA ASP A 23 -19.94 -23.89 -22.50
C ASP A 23 -19.56 -24.46 -21.13
N ARG A 24 -18.27 -24.45 -20.82
CA ARG A 24 -17.78 -24.87 -19.51
C ARG A 24 -18.18 -23.76 -18.56
N THR A 25 -19.43 -23.82 -18.12
CA THR A 25 -19.99 -23.01 -17.04
C THR A 25 -18.98 -22.97 -15.90
N LYS A 26 -18.32 -21.83 -15.74
CA LYS A 26 -17.23 -21.68 -14.78
C LYS A 26 -17.84 -21.68 -13.39
N SER A 27 -17.28 -22.46 -12.46
CA SER A 27 -17.78 -22.48 -11.08
C SER A 27 -16.68 -22.73 -10.06
N PHE A 28 -16.94 -22.33 -8.81
CA PHE A 28 -16.05 -22.57 -7.68
C PHE A 28 -16.83 -22.59 -6.36
N ILE A 29 -16.21 -23.13 -5.31
CA ILE A 29 -16.74 -23.06 -3.95
C ILE A 29 -16.17 -21.83 -3.24
N ASP A 30 -17.06 -21.00 -2.71
CA ASP A 30 -16.71 -19.83 -1.91
C ASP A 30 -16.36 -20.21 -0.46
N ARG A 31 -15.99 -19.25 0.39
CA ARG A 31 -15.62 -19.52 1.79
C ARG A 31 -16.81 -19.80 2.72
N SER A 32 -18.03 -19.69 2.22
CA SER A 32 -19.24 -20.10 2.93
C SER A 32 -19.70 -21.50 2.50
N GLY A 33 -19.01 -22.16 1.57
CA GLY A 33 -19.37 -23.48 1.06
C GLY A 33 -20.35 -23.44 -0.13
N ASN A 34 -20.69 -22.26 -0.64
CA ASN A 34 -21.63 -22.11 -1.74
C ASN A 34 -20.93 -22.40 -3.07
N LYS A 35 -21.60 -23.13 -3.96
CA LYS A 35 -21.19 -23.26 -5.37
C LYS A 35 -21.61 -22.01 -6.12
N ILE A 36 -20.64 -21.22 -6.53
CA ILE A 36 -20.84 -20.03 -7.35
C ILE A 36 -20.67 -20.44 -8.79
N VAL A 37 -21.70 -20.19 -9.59
CA VAL A 37 -21.74 -20.42 -11.03
C VAL A 37 -21.64 -19.08 -11.74
N VAL A 38 -20.74 -18.98 -12.72
CA VAL A 38 -20.52 -17.77 -13.50
C VAL A 38 -20.85 -18.08 -14.96
N GLU A 39 -22.08 -17.73 -15.34
CA GLU A 39 -22.58 -17.84 -16.72
C GLU A 39 -22.14 -16.62 -17.53
N MET A 40 -22.28 -15.43 -16.95
CA MET A 40 -21.83 -14.16 -17.53
C MET A 40 -21.05 -13.33 -16.50
N PRO A 41 -20.13 -12.46 -16.95
CA PRO A 41 -19.44 -11.52 -16.07
C PRO A 41 -20.40 -10.57 -15.32
N PHE A 42 -20.19 -10.40 -14.02
CA PHE A 42 -20.90 -9.41 -13.20
C PHE A 42 -20.46 -7.98 -13.55
N LYS A 43 -21.41 -7.03 -13.55
CA LYS A 43 -21.25 -5.64 -14.01
C LYS A 43 -21.67 -4.58 -13.00
N ARG A 44 -22.34 -4.96 -11.91
CA ARG A 44 -22.85 -4.04 -10.88
C ARG A 44 -22.48 -4.55 -9.48
N ILE A 45 -21.25 -4.24 -9.10
CA ILE A 45 -20.57 -4.87 -7.98
C ILE A 45 -20.58 -3.94 -6.76
N ILE A 46 -21.04 -4.47 -5.62
CA ILE A 46 -20.82 -3.87 -4.30
C ILE A 46 -19.76 -4.67 -3.55
N SER A 47 -18.71 -3.98 -3.11
CA SER A 47 -17.61 -4.58 -2.36
C SER A 47 -17.65 -4.16 -0.89
N LEU A 48 -17.84 -5.12 0.02
CA LEU A 48 -17.92 -4.85 1.47
C LEU A 48 -16.61 -5.10 2.23
N TYR A 49 -15.47 -5.11 1.52
CA TYR A 49 -14.14 -5.19 2.12
C TYR A 49 -13.08 -4.55 1.23
N GLY A 50 -12.21 -3.74 1.83
CA GLY A 50 -11.18 -3.00 1.07
C GLY A 50 -10.26 -3.84 0.20
N ALA A 51 -9.88 -5.06 0.58
CA ALA A 51 -9.08 -5.89 -0.33
C ALA A 51 -9.85 -6.39 -1.56
N HIS A 52 -11.18 -6.53 -1.47
CA HIS A 52 -12.02 -6.77 -2.66
C HIS A 52 -12.01 -5.51 -3.53
N SER A 53 -12.28 -4.34 -2.94
CA SER A 53 -12.32 -3.07 -3.66
C SER A 53 -11.00 -2.78 -4.39
N GLU A 54 -9.87 -2.84 -3.68
CA GLU A 54 -8.54 -2.59 -4.25
C GLU A 54 -8.24 -3.51 -5.44
N ASN A 55 -8.53 -4.82 -5.32
CA ASN A 55 -8.27 -5.76 -6.41
C ASN A 55 -9.20 -5.55 -7.60
N LEU A 56 -10.49 -5.24 -7.37
CA LEU A 56 -11.40 -4.92 -8.47
C LEU A 56 -10.92 -3.69 -9.24
N PHE A 57 -10.45 -2.65 -8.54
CA PHE A 57 -9.84 -1.49 -9.17
C PHE A 57 -8.56 -1.86 -9.95
N SER A 58 -7.71 -2.73 -9.41
CA SER A 58 -6.52 -3.25 -10.12
C SER A 58 -6.88 -4.06 -11.37
N LEU A 59 -8.04 -4.73 -11.40
CA LEU A 59 -8.56 -5.43 -12.57
C LEU A 59 -9.20 -4.48 -13.60
N GLY A 60 -9.27 -3.18 -13.32
CA GLY A 60 -9.83 -2.16 -14.20
C GLY A 60 -11.35 -2.12 -14.18
N LEU A 61 -11.98 -2.43 -13.05
CA LEU A 61 -13.44 -2.47 -12.88
C LEU A 61 -14.01 -1.19 -12.25
N ASP A 62 -13.45 -0.04 -12.62
CA ASP A 62 -13.83 1.23 -11.99
C ASP A 62 -15.33 1.51 -12.18
N GLU A 63 -15.85 1.27 -13.38
CA GLU A 63 -17.25 1.51 -13.74
C GLU A 63 -18.19 0.46 -13.13
N GLU A 64 -17.77 -0.80 -13.08
CA GLU A 64 -18.58 -1.89 -12.54
C GLU A 64 -18.70 -1.85 -11.01
N ILE A 65 -17.80 -1.16 -10.30
CA ILE A 65 -17.90 -0.94 -8.86
C ILE A 65 -18.91 0.18 -8.59
N ILE A 66 -20.12 -0.19 -8.17
CA ILE A 66 -21.20 0.75 -7.83
C ILE A 66 -21.26 1.07 -6.32
N GLY A 67 -20.50 0.36 -5.49
CA GLY A 67 -20.48 0.60 -4.06
C GLY A 67 -19.29 -0.04 -3.34
N VAL A 68 -18.83 0.62 -2.28
CA VAL A 68 -17.69 0.18 -1.46
C VAL A 68 -18.02 0.21 0.04
N SER A 69 -17.23 -0.49 0.84
CA SER A 69 -17.31 -0.45 2.30
C SER A 69 -16.99 0.93 2.88
N LYS A 70 -17.42 1.15 4.13
CA LYS A 70 -16.97 2.30 4.92
C LYS A 70 -15.44 2.33 5.03
N ASN A 71 -14.88 3.55 5.01
CA ASN A 71 -13.47 3.85 5.24
C ASN A 71 -12.48 3.35 4.16
N GLU A 72 -12.91 3.22 2.91
CA GLU A 72 -11.97 2.99 1.79
C GLU A 72 -11.19 4.27 1.46
N ALA A 73 -9.86 4.21 1.56
CA ALA A 73 -8.96 5.31 1.23
C ALA A 73 -8.03 5.02 0.05
N TYR A 74 -8.06 3.79 -0.48
CA TYR A 74 -7.21 3.38 -1.60
C TYR A 74 -7.93 2.39 -2.52
N PRO A 75 -7.73 2.49 -3.84
CA PRO A 75 -7.09 3.61 -4.53
C PRO A 75 -7.91 4.91 -4.34
N PRO A 76 -7.35 6.09 -4.63
CA PRO A 76 -8.02 7.38 -4.39
C PRO A 76 -9.46 7.45 -4.93
N ARG A 77 -9.68 6.89 -6.14
CA ARG A 77 -10.99 6.74 -6.78
C ARG A 77 -12.04 5.99 -5.95
N ALA A 78 -11.64 5.11 -5.02
CA ALA A 78 -12.57 4.43 -4.12
C ALA A 78 -13.36 5.41 -3.24
N THR A 79 -12.80 6.59 -2.94
CA THR A 79 -13.46 7.63 -2.13
C THR A 79 -14.64 8.30 -2.84
N THR A 80 -14.75 8.12 -4.17
CA THR A 80 -15.84 8.67 -4.98
C THR A 80 -17.06 7.77 -5.07
N LYS A 81 -16.93 6.50 -4.64
CA LYS A 81 -18.00 5.50 -4.77
C LYS A 81 -19.01 5.61 -3.61
N PRO A 82 -20.30 5.31 -3.86
CA PRO A 82 -21.30 5.21 -2.79
C PRO A 82 -20.89 4.21 -1.70
N VAL A 83 -21.22 4.54 -0.45
CA VAL A 83 -20.83 3.74 0.72
C VAL A 83 -21.96 2.83 1.18
N PHE A 84 -21.63 1.55 1.30
CA PHE A 84 -22.49 0.50 1.84
C PHE A 84 -21.89 -0.10 3.11
N SER A 85 -22.76 -0.49 4.04
CA SER A 85 -22.41 -1.19 5.26
C SER A 85 -23.21 -2.47 5.34
N TYR A 86 -22.59 -3.55 5.79
CA TYR A 86 -23.32 -4.77 6.16
C TYR A 86 -24.27 -4.59 7.37
N HIS A 87 -24.32 -3.39 7.98
CA HIS A 87 -25.34 -3.01 8.96
C HIS A 87 -26.52 -2.23 8.33
N ASP A 88 -26.45 -1.90 7.04
CA ASP A 88 -27.56 -1.27 6.34
C ASP A 88 -28.65 -2.32 6.03
N ASP A 89 -29.88 -1.85 5.83
CA ASP A 89 -31.00 -2.71 5.44
C ASP A 89 -30.86 -3.25 4.01
N ALA A 90 -31.46 -4.41 3.75
CA ALA A 90 -31.37 -5.09 2.46
C ALA A 90 -31.94 -4.24 1.31
N GLU A 91 -32.97 -3.46 1.62
CA GLU A 91 -33.68 -2.54 0.73
C GLU A 91 -32.71 -1.53 0.11
N LYS A 92 -31.73 -1.03 0.88
CA LYS A 92 -30.70 -0.11 0.37
C LYS A 92 -29.84 -0.76 -0.70
N PHE A 93 -29.46 -2.02 -0.51
CA PHE A 93 -28.69 -2.77 -1.51
C PHE A 93 -29.55 -3.07 -2.73
N ILE A 94 -30.78 -3.54 -2.54
CA ILE A 94 -31.70 -3.89 -3.64
C ILE A 94 -31.99 -2.67 -4.52
N ALA A 95 -32.19 -1.49 -3.92
CA ALA A 95 -32.42 -0.25 -4.65
C ALA A 95 -31.22 0.18 -5.53
N ALA A 96 -30.01 -0.28 -5.22
CA ALA A 96 -28.82 -0.03 -6.05
C ALA A 96 -28.71 -1.00 -7.24
N HIS A 97 -29.59 -2.02 -7.32
CA HIS A 97 -29.60 -3.06 -8.35
C HIS A 97 -28.23 -3.73 -8.60
N PRO A 98 -27.52 -4.22 -7.57
CA PRO A 98 -26.29 -4.97 -7.78
C PRO A 98 -26.58 -6.35 -8.37
N ASP A 99 -25.67 -6.86 -9.18
CA ASP A 99 -25.67 -8.26 -9.61
C ASP A 99 -24.69 -9.13 -8.78
N LEU A 100 -23.72 -8.49 -8.13
CA LEU A 100 -22.72 -9.14 -7.27
C LEU A 100 -22.45 -8.33 -6.00
N ILE A 101 -22.46 -9.01 -4.85
CA ILE A 101 -21.97 -8.48 -3.58
C ILE A 101 -20.83 -9.36 -3.06
N LEU A 102 -19.65 -8.76 -2.90
CA LEU A 102 -18.47 -9.43 -2.35
C LEU A 102 -18.35 -9.18 -0.84
N ILE A 103 -18.26 -10.26 -0.07
CA ILE A 103 -18.20 -10.22 1.39
C ILE A 103 -17.10 -11.12 1.96
N ARG A 104 -16.79 -10.92 3.24
CA ARG A 104 -15.95 -11.82 4.03
C ARG A 104 -16.80 -12.86 4.78
N PRO A 105 -16.24 -14.03 5.14
CA PRO A 105 -16.91 -15.04 5.96
C PRO A 105 -17.47 -14.52 7.28
N MET A 106 -16.84 -13.52 7.88
CA MET A 106 -17.36 -12.87 9.10
C MET A 106 -18.71 -12.21 8.86
N ILE A 107 -18.91 -11.56 7.70
CA ILE A 107 -20.19 -10.94 7.34
C ILE A 107 -21.21 -12.03 7.05
N ALA A 108 -20.84 -13.06 6.28
CA ALA A 108 -21.72 -14.18 5.96
C ALA A 108 -22.30 -14.84 7.23
N ARG A 109 -21.47 -15.05 8.26
CA ARG A 109 -21.89 -15.64 9.54
C ARG A 109 -22.62 -14.65 10.45
N GLY A 110 -22.11 -13.43 10.56
CA GLY A 110 -22.66 -12.43 11.50
C GLY A 110 -23.95 -11.76 11.03
N TYR A 111 -24.21 -11.77 9.72
CA TYR A 111 -25.32 -11.05 9.07
C TYR A 111 -26.08 -11.97 8.11
N ALA A 112 -26.32 -13.23 8.53
CA ALA A 112 -26.95 -14.25 7.70
C ALA A 112 -28.33 -13.82 7.17
N ASN A 113 -29.13 -13.12 7.98
CA ASN A 113 -30.44 -12.61 7.55
C ASN A 113 -30.34 -11.61 6.38
N LEU A 114 -29.36 -10.69 6.43
CA LEU A 114 -29.10 -9.77 5.33
C LEU A 114 -28.72 -10.54 4.06
N VAL A 115 -27.77 -11.48 4.17
CA VAL A 115 -27.33 -12.30 3.03
C VAL A 115 -28.49 -13.08 2.40
N LEU A 116 -29.32 -13.72 3.22
CA LEU A 116 -30.49 -14.47 2.75
C LEU A 116 -31.50 -13.59 2.02
N LYS A 117 -31.79 -12.39 2.54
CA LYS A 117 -32.70 -11.43 1.87
C LYS A 117 -32.16 -11.01 0.51
N LEU A 118 -30.86 -10.71 0.41
CA LEU A 118 -30.22 -10.32 -0.85
C LEU A 118 -30.25 -11.46 -1.87
N GLN A 119 -29.96 -12.70 -1.45
CA GLN A 119 -30.04 -13.87 -2.31
C GLN A 119 -31.47 -14.16 -2.79
N LYS A 120 -32.48 -14.02 -1.90
CA LYS A 120 -33.90 -14.15 -2.27
C LYS A 120 -34.35 -13.08 -3.28
N ALA A 121 -33.72 -11.91 -3.26
CA ALA A 121 -33.93 -10.86 -4.25
C ALA A 121 -33.18 -11.11 -5.57
N GLY A 122 -32.54 -12.27 -5.75
CA GLY A 122 -31.82 -12.64 -6.97
C GLY A 122 -30.40 -12.09 -7.07
N ILE A 123 -29.86 -11.47 -6.01
CA ILE A 123 -28.51 -10.91 -6.01
C ILE A 123 -27.49 -12.00 -5.67
N THR A 124 -26.44 -12.13 -6.47
CA THR A 124 -25.35 -13.06 -6.16
C THR A 124 -24.49 -12.52 -5.02
N VAL A 125 -24.36 -13.28 -3.94
CA VAL A 125 -23.49 -12.93 -2.80
C VAL A 125 -22.36 -13.94 -2.70
N VAL A 126 -21.10 -13.48 -2.75
CA VAL A 126 -19.91 -14.35 -2.75
C VAL A 126 -19.01 -14.03 -1.57
N SER A 127 -18.67 -15.07 -0.80
CA SER A 127 -17.80 -14.99 0.37
C SER A 127 -16.35 -15.36 0.02
N LEU A 128 -15.42 -14.40 0.09
CA LEU A 128 -14.00 -14.60 -0.24
C LEU A 128 -13.10 -14.11 0.89
N GLN A 129 -12.10 -14.92 1.26
CA GLN A 129 -11.03 -14.51 2.15
C GLN A 129 -9.85 -15.49 2.04
N PRO A 130 -8.81 -15.17 1.26
CA PRO A 130 -7.60 -15.98 1.24
C PRO A 130 -6.81 -15.79 2.54
N ARG A 131 -6.09 -16.83 2.95
CA ARG A 131 -5.30 -16.90 4.18
C ARG A 131 -3.81 -17.00 3.91
N THR A 132 -3.47 -17.75 2.87
CA THR A 132 -2.10 -17.96 2.40
C THR A 132 -1.84 -17.21 1.09
N VAL A 133 -0.58 -17.17 0.67
CA VAL A 133 -0.19 -16.58 -0.62
C VAL A 133 -0.78 -17.36 -1.82
N ASP A 134 -0.85 -18.68 -1.74
CA ASP A 134 -1.44 -19.50 -2.81
C ASP A 134 -2.94 -19.29 -2.92
N GLU A 135 -3.63 -19.20 -1.77
CA GLU A 135 -5.04 -18.83 -1.72
C GLU A 135 -5.25 -17.41 -2.27
N MET A 136 -4.29 -16.48 -2.08
CA MET A 136 -4.36 -15.14 -2.64
C MET A 136 -4.33 -15.15 -4.18
N TYR A 137 -3.46 -15.96 -4.80
CA TYR A 137 -3.47 -16.11 -6.26
C TYR A 137 -4.78 -16.73 -6.77
N SER A 138 -5.28 -17.77 -6.08
CA SER A 138 -6.60 -18.35 -6.39
C SER A 138 -7.72 -17.31 -6.26
N TYR A 139 -7.66 -16.48 -5.23
CA TYR A 139 -8.60 -15.39 -4.99
C TYR A 139 -8.60 -14.35 -6.11
N TRP A 140 -7.43 -13.92 -6.61
CA TRP A 140 -7.38 -13.00 -7.75
C TRP A 140 -7.94 -13.62 -9.04
N LYS A 141 -7.66 -14.92 -9.29
CA LYS A 141 -8.27 -15.64 -10.41
C LYS A 141 -9.78 -15.75 -10.28
N LYS A 142 -10.30 -15.99 -9.07
CA LYS A 142 -11.75 -16.01 -8.80
C LYS A 142 -12.38 -14.64 -9.08
N LEU A 143 -11.73 -13.54 -8.69
CA LEU A 143 -12.19 -12.19 -9.04
C LEU A 143 -12.19 -11.97 -10.56
N GLY A 144 -11.12 -12.38 -11.25
CA GLY A 144 -11.05 -12.33 -12.71
C GLY A 144 -12.19 -13.10 -13.37
N MET A 145 -12.46 -14.32 -12.91
CA MET A 145 -13.54 -15.16 -13.41
C MET A 145 -14.93 -14.55 -13.18
N LEU A 146 -15.22 -14.03 -11.98
CA LEU A 146 -16.48 -13.36 -11.67
C LEU A 146 -16.75 -12.17 -12.60
N THR A 147 -15.70 -11.51 -13.08
CA THR A 147 -15.80 -10.20 -13.73
C THR A 147 -15.41 -10.20 -15.21
N GLY A 148 -15.09 -11.38 -15.76
CA GLY A 148 -14.58 -11.53 -17.13
C GLY A 148 -13.21 -10.88 -17.36
N LYS A 149 -12.42 -10.73 -16.29
CA LYS A 149 -11.09 -10.09 -16.26
C LYS A 149 -9.98 -11.11 -16.00
N GLU A 150 -10.11 -12.35 -16.49
CA GLU A 150 -9.14 -13.41 -16.25
C GLU A 150 -7.75 -13.05 -16.78
N ARG A 151 -7.65 -12.47 -17.98
CA ARG A 151 -6.38 -12.00 -18.55
C ARG A 151 -5.71 -10.94 -17.68
N GLN A 152 -6.49 -10.00 -17.13
CA GLN A 152 -6.01 -8.97 -16.22
C GLN A 152 -5.58 -9.58 -14.89
N SER A 153 -6.31 -10.58 -14.37
CA SER A 153 -5.91 -11.29 -13.15
C SER A 153 -4.61 -12.07 -13.33
N ASP A 154 -4.40 -12.71 -14.48
CA ASP A 154 -3.14 -13.38 -14.79
C ASP A 154 -1.99 -12.39 -14.96
N LYS A 155 -2.25 -11.23 -15.58
CA LYS A 155 -1.27 -10.13 -15.67
C LYS A 155 -0.89 -9.61 -14.28
N MET A 156 -1.88 -9.38 -13.42
CA MET A 156 -1.69 -8.95 -12.03
C MET A 156 -0.82 -9.95 -11.24
N ILE A 157 -1.06 -11.26 -11.39
CA ILE A 157 -0.22 -12.31 -10.78
C ILE A 157 1.22 -12.25 -11.31
N LYS A 158 1.40 -12.11 -12.63
CA LYS A 158 2.74 -11.99 -13.25
C LYS A 158 3.48 -10.76 -12.73
N GLU A 159 2.80 -9.62 -12.64
CA GLU A 159 3.37 -8.38 -12.11
C GLU A 159 3.76 -8.49 -10.65
N PHE A 160 2.92 -9.14 -9.83
CA PHE A 160 3.23 -9.40 -8.43
C PHE A 160 4.49 -10.25 -8.28
N ASN A 161 4.58 -11.36 -9.02
CA ASN A 161 5.75 -12.24 -9.03
C ASN A 161 7.01 -11.53 -9.52
N SER A 162 6.91 -10.67 -10.55
CA SER A 162 8.01 -9.82 -10.97
C SER A 162 8.45 -8.83 -9.89
N GLY A 163 7.49 -8.30 -9.12
CA GLY A 163 7.76 -7.49 -7.92
C GLY A 163 8.51 -8.26 -6.84
N LEU A 164 8.09 -9.49 -6.55
CA LEU A 164 8.79 -10.37 -5.61
C LEU A 164 10.24 -10.63 -6.04
N LYS A 165 10.47 -10.92 -7.33
CA LYS A 165 11.83 -11.11 -7.88
C LYS A 165 12.70 -9.87 -7.70
N ARG A 166 12.15 -8.67 -7.87
CA ARG A 166 12.90 -7.43 -7.61
C ARG A 166 13.31 -7.30 -6.15
N VAL A 167 12.43 -7.63 -5.21
CA VAL A 167 12.77 -7.65 -3.78
C VAL A 167 13.80 -8.73 -3.48
N GLU A 168 13.63 -9.92 -4.05
CA GLU A 168 14.55 -11.05 -3.88
C GLU A 168 15.99 -10.63 -4.21
N LEU A 169 16.20 -9.87 -5.29
CA LEU A 169 17.51 -9.33 -5.65
C LEU A 169 18.11 -8.40 -4.59
N LEU A 170 17.28 -7.63 -3.86
CA LEU A 170 17.74 -6.73 -2.80
C LEU A 170 18.18 -7.47 -1.53
N VAL A 171 17.56 -8.63 -1.27
CA VAL A 171 17.86 -9.46 -0.08
C VAL A 171 18.82 -10.60 -0.39
N LYS A 172 19.07 -10.88 -1.67
CA LYS A 172 20.04 -11.86 -2.13
C LYS A 172 21.43 -11.51 -1.59
N GLY A 173 22.13 -12.52 -1.10
CA GLY A 173 23.47 -12.36 -0.55
C GLY A 173 23.53 -11.82 0.88
N ILE A 174 22.40 -11.60 1.56
CA ILE A 174 22.41 -11.39 3.01
C ILE A 174 22.80 -12.71 3.68
N PRO A 175 23.95 -12.80 4.38
CA PRO A 175 24.37 -14.03 5.05
C PRO A 175 23.34 -14.45 6.10
N SER A 176 23.15 -15.76 6.29
CA SER A 176 22.17 -16.29 7.25
C SER A 176 22.34 -15.67 8.65
N LEU A 177 23.59 -15.55 9.12
CA LEU A 177 23.93 -14.94 10.42
C LEU A 177 23.62 -13.44 10.53
N LYS A 178 23.41 -12.74 9.41
CA LYS A 178 23.02 -11.32 9.39
C LYS A 178 21.53 -11.12 9.16
N LYS A 179 20.77 -12.20 8.94
CA LYS A 179 19.32 -12.10 8.81
C LYS A 179 18.71 -11.68 10.14
N LYS A 180 17.72 -10.79 10.10
CA LYS A 180 17.10 -10.23 11.29
C LYS A 180 16.03 -11.20 11.76
N LYS A 181 16.13 -11.62 13.02
CA LYS A 181 15.06 -12.32 13.73
C LYS A 181 14.01 -11.30 14.18
N VAL A 182 12.77 -11.49 13.74
CA VAL A 182 11.67 -10.54 13.90
C VAL A 182 10.52 -11.21 14.61
N TYR A 183 10.06 -10.58 15.70
CA TYR A 183 8.73 -10.86 16.24
C TYR A 183 7.73 -9.94 15.54
N PHE A 184 6.73 -10.54 14.86
CA PHE A 184 5.73 -9.78 14.11
C PHE A 184 4.36 -9.84 14.78
N GLU A 185 4.02 -8.80 15.52
CA GLU A 185 2.80 -8.69 16.27
C GLU A 185 1.58 -8.33 15.41
N ALA A 186 0.49 -9.10 15.60
CA ALA A 186 -0.80 -8.88 14.98
C ALA A 186 -1.73 -8.03 15.85
N ILE A 187 -1.81 -8.32 17.16
CA ILE A 187 -2.69 -7.61 18.12
C ILE A 187 -2.01 -7.53 19.49
N HIS A 188 -1.60 -6.32 19.87
CA HIS A 188 -0.83 -6.08 21.11
C HIS A 188 -1.60 -6.44 22.37
N SER A 189 -2.82 -5.93 22.52
CA SER A 189 -3.61 -6.12 23.74
C SER A 189 -4.03 -7.56 24.02
N LYS A 190 -3.74 -8.49 23.11
CA LYS A 190 -4.03 -9.92 23.23
C LYS A 190 -2.78 -10.79 23.08
N MET A 191 -1.60 -10.18 22.94
CA MET A 191 -0.32 -10.86 22.70
C MET A 191 -0.41 -11.87 21.55
N LYS A 192 -1.02 -11.43 20.44
CA LYS A 192 -1.23 -12.26 19.25
C LYS A 192 -0.22 -11.92 18.18
N THR A 193 0.33 -12.97 17.58
CA THR A 193 1.17 -12.93 16.39
C THR A 193 0.37 -13.43 15.18
N PHE A 194 1.02 -13.58 14.03
CA PHE A 194 0.43 -14.16 12.84
C PHE A 194 0.69 -15.67 12.76
N SER A 195 -0.19 -16.39 12.05
CA SER A 195 0.10 -17.78 11.72
C SER A 195 1.31 -17.87 10.76
N PRO A 196 2.14 -18.92 10.84
CA PRO A 196 3.33 -19.06 10.00
C PRO A 196 3.06 -19.07 8.48
N SER A 197 1.85 -19.45 8.07
CA SER A 197 1.39 -19.49 6.67
C SER A 197 0.67 -18.22 6.21
N SER A 198 0.52 -17.22 7.08
CA SER A 198 -0.18 -15.97 6.76
C SER A 198 0.53 -15.12 5.72
N THR A 199 -0.22 -14.23 5.06
CA THR A 199 0.33 -13.23 4.14
C THR A 199 1.31 -12.25 4.82
N ALA A 200 1.12 -11.95 6.10
CA ALA A 200 2.00 -11.06 6.85
C ALA A 200 3.38 -11.71 7.10
N ILE A 201 3.41 -12.99 7.50
CA ILE A 201 4.66 -13.74 7.63
C ILE A 201 5.31 -13.99 6.26
N PHE A 202 4.51 -14.23 5.22
CA PHE A 202 5.03 -14.25 3.85
C PHE A 202 5.74 -12.94 3.51
N ALA A 203 5.13 -11.78 3.80
CA ALA A 203 5.74 -10.49 3.52
C ALA A 203 7.06 -10.27 4.29
N LEU A 204 7.09 -10.66 5.57
CA LEU A 204 8.31 -10.63 6.39
C LEU A 204 9.43 -11.50 5.78
N LYS A 205 9.10 -12.74 5.40
CA LYS A 205 10.08 -13.68 4.82
C LYS A 205 10.57 -13.21 3.46
N SER A 206 9.69 -12.69 2.61
CA SER A 206 10.07 -12.09 1.31
C SER A 206 10.98 -10.88 1.47
N ALA A 207 10.85 -10.12 2.55
CA ALA A 207 11.74 -9.01 2.90
C ALA A 207 13.08 -9.45 3.52
N GLY A 208 13.35 -10.76 3.61
CA GLY A 208 14.59 -11.32 4.14
C GLY A 208 14.62 -11.53 5.67
N GLY A 209 13.52 -11.27 6.36
CA GLY A 209 13.39 -11.49 7.80
C GLY A 209 13.17 -12.95 8.18
N ILE A 210 13.54 -13.29 9.40
CA ILE A 210 13.26 -14.59 10.04
C ILE A 210 12.14 -14.38 11.06
N ASN A 211 11.06 -15.16 10.96
CA ASN A 211 9.99 -15.11 11.95
C ASN A 211 10.43 -15.84 13.23
N VAL A 212 10.43 -15.14 14.36
CA VAL A 212 10.72 -15.75 15.69
C VAL A 212 9.59 -16.65 16.17
N ALA A 213 8.34 -16.31 15.81
CA ALA A 213 7.16 -17.03 16.25
C ALA A 213 6.71 -18.07 15.21
N ASP A 214 7.61 -18.91 14.74
CA ASP A 214 7.30 -19.95 13.74
C ASP A 214 6.57 -21.16 14.33
N ASP A 215 6.66 -21.34 15.64
CA ASP A 215 5.92 -22.27 16.50
C ASP A 215 4.48 -21.82 16.80
N ALA A 216 4.09 -20.61 16.36
CA ALA A 216 2.77 -20.06 16.61
C ALA A 216 1.65 -20.91 15.98
N GLN A 217 0.72 -21.39 16.82
CA GLN A 217 -0.37 -22.25 16.36
C GLN A 217 -1.61 -21.43 15.95
N ALA A 218 -2.01 -21.58 14.68
CA ALA A 218 -3.22 -20.97 14.16
C ALA A 218 -4.46 -21.55 14.85
N ARG A 219 -5.31 -20.70 15.43
CA ARG A 219 -6.63 -21.11 15.91
C ARG A 219 -7.68 -20.87 14.83
N ARG A 220 -8.57 -21.85 14.64
CA ARG A 220 -9.75 -21.76 13.75
C ARG A 220 -9.43 -21.30 12.33
N GLU A 221 -8.31 -21.77 11.78
CA GLU A 221 -7.94 -21.47 10.40
C GLU A 221 -7.73 -19.95 10.11
N THR A 222 -7.42 -19.14 11.11
CA THR A 222 -7.22 -17.69 10.91
C THR A 222 -5.75 -17.33 10.67
N ASN A 223 -5.51 -16.16 10.07
CA ASN A 223 -4.16 -15.61 9.86
C ASN A 223 -3.49 -15.14 11.15
N ILE A 224 -4.17 -15.21 12.30
CA ILE A 224 -3.73 -14.69 13.58
C ILE A 224 -3.63 -15.85 14.57
N ALA A 225 -2.49 -15.95 15.23
CA ALA A 225 -2.19 -16.96 16.24
C ALA A 225 -2.09 -16.32 17.63
N ALA A 226 -2.53 -17.05 18.65
CA ALA A 226 -2.18 -16.70 20.02
C ALA A 226 -0.71 -17.04 20.23
N TYR A 227 0.04 -16.16 20.88
CA TYR A 227 1.43 -16.42 21.26
C TYR A 227 1.60 -16.30 22.77
N GLY A 228 1.01 -15.24 23.36
CA GLY A 228 1.07 -15.03 24.80
C GLY A 228 2.36 -14.36 25.23
N LYS A 229 2.30 -13.64 26.35
CA LYS A 229 3.41 -12.79 26.82
C LYS A 229 4.65 -13.61 27.16
N GLU A 230 4.48 -14.71 27.90
CA GLU A 230 5.60 -15.55 28.33
C GLU A 230 6.38 -16.17 27.17
N HIS A 231 5.70 -16.59 26.09
CA HIS A 231 6.38 -17.08 24.88
C HIS A 231 7.12 -15.98 24.12
N ILE A 232 6.63 -14.73 24.15
CA ILE A 232 7.40 -13.60 23.61
C ILE A 232 8.68 -13.41 24.43
N LEU A 233 8.55 -13.46 25.76
CA LEU A 233 9.67 -13.27 26.68
C LEU A 233 10.68 -14.42 26.66
N SER A 234 10.25 -15.66 26.39
CA SER A 234 11.17 -16.80 26.25
C SER A 234 12.11 -16.65 25.05
N HIS A 235 11.74 -15.84 24.05
CA HIS A 235 12.56 -15.51 22.88
C HIS A 235 13.16 -14.10 22.95
N ALA A 236 13.09 -13.43 24.10
CA ALA A 236 13.36 -12.00 24.24
C ALA A 236 14.74 -11.56 23.69
N GLU A 237 15.79 -12.34 23.96
CA GLU A 237 17.15 -12.06 23.48
C GLU A 237 17.36 -12.36 21.98
N GLU A 238 16.49 -13.18 21.39
CA GLU A 238 16.56 -13.53 19.97
C GLU A 238 15.91 -12.50 19.06
N ILE A 239 15.03 -11.64 19.59
CA ILE A 239 14.26 -10.69 18.81
C ILE A 239 15.15 -9.47 18.48
N ASP A 240 15.74 -9.46 17.28
CA ASP A 240 16.51 -8.32 16.76
C ASP A 240 15.63 -7.11 16.42
N VAL A 241 14.39 -7.38 15.98
CA VAL A 241 13.42 -6.36 15.58
C VAL A 241 12.04 -6.74 16.09
N TYR A 242 11.37 -5.79 16.75
CA TYR A 242 9.97 -5.92 17.14
C TYR A 242 9.12 -5.16 16.13
N LEU A 243 8.35 -5.87 15.31
CA LEU A 243 7.48 -5.28 14.31
C LEU A 243 6.03 -5.47 14.74
N ALA A 244 5.22 -4.42 14.74
CA ALA A 244 3.80 -4.52 15.04
C ALA A 244 2.95 -3.90 13.93
N GLN A 245 1.90 -4.59 13.49
CA GLN A 245 0.94 -3.95 12.59
C GLN A 245 0.08 -2.94 13.34
N HIS A 246 -0.40 -1.92 12.64
CA HIS A 246 -1.36 -0.93 13.12
C HIS A 246 -2.54 -0.82 12.18
N GLY A 247 -3.74 -0.77 12.76
CA GLY A 247 -4.98 -0.55 12.02
C GLY A 247 -6.21 -0.75 12.90
N ALA A 248 -7.32 -1.17 12.31
CA ALA A 248 -8.61 -1.21 13.00
C ALA A 248 -8.64 -2.20 14.18
N MET A 249 -7.90 -3.31 14.05
CA MET A 249 -7.86 -4.35 15.09
C MET A 249 -6.65 -4.23 16.03
N ASN A 250 -5.65 -3.42 15.69
CA ASN A 250 -4.48 -3.19 16.54
C ASN A 250 -4.10 -1.71 16.56
N HIS A 251 -4.31 -1.04 17.68
CA HIS A 251 -3.91 0.35 17.89
C HIS A 251 -2.53 0.46 18.55
N ALA A 252 -1.63 -0.48 18.23
CA ALA A 252 -0.28 -0.49 18.75
C ALA A 252 0.45 0.82 18.40
N LYS A 253 1.23 1.30 19.38
CA LYS A 253 2.15 2.44 19.27
C LYS A 253 3.47 2.01 19.88
N VAL A 254 4.58 2.53 19.36
CA VAL A 254 5.94 2.23 19.86
C VAL A 254 6.01 2.42 21.38
N ARG A 255 5.51 3.55 21.88
CA ARG A 255 5.48 3.86 23.32
C ARG A 255 4.77 2.76 24.14
N ARG A 256 3.58 2.34 23.72
CA ARG A 256 2.80 1.29 24.42
C ARG A 256 3.55 -0.02 24.50
N ILE A 257 4.22 -0.43 23.41
CA ILE A 257 5.02 -1.65 23.39
C ILE A 257 6.24 -1.52 24.31
N LYS A 258 6.93 -0.37 24.29
CA LYS A 258 8.09 -0.11 25.15
C LYS A 258 7.73 -0.07 26.65
N GLU A 259 6.54 0.42 26.97
CA GLU A 259 6.02 0.53 28.36
C GLU A 259 5.33 -0.76 28.86
N GLU A 260 5.16 -1.77 28.00
CA GLU A 260 4.56 -3.06 28.40
C GLU A 260 5.47 -3.78 29.41
N GLY A 261 4.90 -4.23 30.53
CA GLY A 261 5.69 -4.79 31.62
C GLY A 261 6.53 -5.98 31.16
N GLY A 262 7.81 -6.05 31.54
CA GLY A 262 8.72 -7.13 31.13
C GLY A 262 9.24 -7.03 29.69
N PHE A 263 8.68 -6.20 28.81
CA PHE A 263 9.19 -6.06 27.43
C PHE A 263 10.56 -5.36 27.37
N SER A 264 11.01 -4.73 28.46
CA SER A 264 12.41 -4.28 28.60
C SER A 264 13.42 -5.45 28.57
N ALA A 265 12.99 -6.70 28.78
CA ALA A 265 13.83 -7.88 28.57
C ALA A 265 14.03 -8.20 27.07
N ILE A 266 13.21 -7.66 26.16
CA ILE A 266 13.32 -7.93 24.72
C ILE A 266 14.45 -7.09 24.14
N LYS A 267 15.40 -7.74 23.47
CA LYS A 267 16.55 -7.09 22.82
C LYS A 267 16.14 -5.92 21.93
N ALA A 268 15.19 -6.13 21.02
CA ALA A 268 14.68 -5.08 20.15
C ALA A 268 14.09 -3.88 20.89
N VAL A 269 13.47 -4.08 22.06
CA VAL A 269 12.89 -2.99 22.86
C VAL A 269 13.99 -2.18 23.51
N ARG A 270 15.00 -2.83 24.12
CA ARG A 270 16.18 -2.16 24.70
C ARG A 270 16.96 -1.36 23.67
N GLU A 271 17.15 -1.93 22.48
CA GLU A 271 17.87 -1.29 21.37
C GLU A 271 17.01 -0.28 20.59
N GLY A 272 15.76 -0.05 21.00
CA GLY A 272 14.86 0.90 20.33
C GLY A 272 14.38 0.46 18.93
N LYS A 273 14.60 -0.79 18.54
CA LYS A 273 14.22 -1.39 17.24
C LYS A 273 12.77 -1.89 17.24
N VAL A 274 11.87 -1.01 17.66
CA VAL A 274 10.42 -1.26 17.69
C VAL A 274 9.76 -0.44 16.60
N TYR A 275 9.15 -1.11 15.62
CA TYR A 275 8.58 -0.47 14.43
C TYR A 275 7.10 -0.81 14.27
N ILE A 276 6.38 0.13 13.66
CA ILE A 276 4.98 -0.02 13.31
C ILE A 276 4.84 -0.11 11.79
N ILE A 277 3.96 -0.99 11.31
CA ILE A 277 3.60 -1.12 9.89
C ILE A 277 2.08 -1.08 9.71
N ASP A 278 1.56 -0.57 8.58
CA ASP A 278 0.11 -0.46 8.38
C ASP A 278 -0.47 -1.83 7.97
N GLU A 279 -1.52 -2.29 8.64
CA GLU A 279 -2.18 -3.57 8.34
C GLU A 279 -2.65 -3.68 6.87
N LYS A 280 -2.99 -2.56 6.23
CA LYS A 280 -3.49 -2.51 4.84
C LYS A 280 -2.44 -2.98 3.83
N ILE A 281 -1.14 -2.89 4.15
CA ILE A 281 -0.05 -3.29 3.25
C ILE A 281 0.61 -4.62 3.62
N VAL A 282 0.26 -5.25 4.75
CA VAL A 282 0.82 -6.55 5.18
C VAL A 282 -0.22 -7.64 5.39
N SER A 283 -1.47 -7.25 5.67
CA SER A 283 -2.55 -8.16 6.09
C SER A 283 -3.72 -8.16 5.10
N ARG A 284 -3.59 -7.50 3.95
CA ARG A 284 -4.55 -7.55 2.84
C ARG A 284 -3.97 -8.32 1.65
N PRO A 285 -4.75 -9.21 1.00
CA PRO A 285 -4.35 -9.95 -0.18
C PRO A 285 -4.46 -9.08 -1.46
N THR A 286 -3.68 -7.99 -1.53
CA THR A 286 -3.68 -7.04 -2.66
C THR A 286 -2.27 -6.85 -3.20
N MET A 287 -2.15 -6.18 -4.36
CA MET A 287 -0.85 -5.84 -4.95
C MET A 287 0.05 -5.01 -4.00
N ARG A 288 -0.56 -4.26 -3.07
CA ARG A 288 0.16 -3.47 -2.07
C ARG A 288 0.89 -4.30 -1.01
N LEU A 289 0.74 -5.63 -1.04
CA LEU A 289 1.62 -6.51 -0.27
C LEU A 289 3.09 -6.33 -0.69
N LEU A 290 3.37 -5.95 -1.95
CA LEU A 290 4.71 -5.54 -2.38
C LEU A 290 5.22 -4.31 -1.63
N ASP A 291 4.33 -3.36 -1.31
CA ASP A 291 4.68 -2.16 -0.54
C ASP A 291 5.05 -2.53 0.88
N GLY A 292 4.28 -3.44 1.49
CA GLY A 292 4.58 -3.98 2.81
C GLY A 292 5.91 -4.71 2.85
N ILE A 293 6.17 -5.57 1.85
CA ILE A 293 7.45 -6.26 1.71
C ILE A 293 8.61 -5.26 1.58
N TYR A 294 8.47 -4.26 0.72
CA TYR A 294 9.50 -3.24 0.52
C TYR A 294 9.74 -2.43 1.80
N GLU A 295 8.69 -2.03 2.51
CA GLU A 295 8.80 -1.27 3.77
C GLU A 295 9.42 -2.10 4.90
N ILE A 296 9.05 -3.38 5.03
CA ILE A 296 9.74 -4.29 5.97
C ILE A 296 11.22 -4.38 5.60
N GLY A 297 11.54 -4.50 4.31
CA GLY A 297 12.91 -4.51 3.83
C GLY A 297 13.70 -3.25 4.21
N ARG A 298 13.08 -2.06 4.11
CA ARG A 298 13.67 -0.79 4.56
C ARG A 298 13.93 -0.75 6.07
N ILE A 299 13.06 -1.37 6.87
CA ILE A 299 13.24 -1.49 8.33
C ILE A 299 14.42 -2.43 8.64
N LEU A 300 14.50 -3.58 7.98
CA LEU A 300 15.48 -4.62 8.30
C LEU A 300 16.87 -4.34 7.70
N TYR A 301 16.90 -3.79 6.47
CA TYR A 301 18.08 -3.63 5.63
C TYR A 301 18.06 -2.29 4.86
N PRO A 302 18.03 -1.13 5.55
CA PRO A 302 17.92 0.16 4.88
C PRO A 302 19.00 0.40 3.83
N SER A 303 20.24 -0.05 4.04
CA SER A 303 21.34 0.09 3.08
C SER A 303 21.14 -0.68 1.76
N ARG A 304 20.22 -1.65 1.72
CA ARG A 304 19.85 -2.38 0.50
C ARG A 304 18.63 -1.78 -0.19
N PHE A 305 17.64 -1.37 0.59
CA PHE A 305 16.35 -0.90 0.06
C PHE A 305 16.34 0.61 -0.26
N ASN A 306 17.22 1.39 0.36
CA ASN A 306 17.34 2.84 0.19
C ASN A 306 18.54 3.21 -0.67
N ASP A 307 18.79 2.47 -1.75
CA ASP A 307 19.81 2.85 -2.71
C ASP A 307 19.46 4.20 -3.35
N ILE A 308 20.39 5.15 -3.18
CA ILE A 308 20.33 6.51 -3.72
C ILE A 308 21.36 6.74 -4.84
N THR A 309 22.19 5.76 -5.16
CA THR A 309 23.23 5.83 -6.20
C THR A 309 22.67 6.34 -7.54
N PRO A 310 21.47 5.91 -8.01
CA PRO A 310 20.89 6.43 -9.25
C PRO A 310 20.67 7.94 -9.27
N PHE A 311 20.44 8.56 -8.10
CA PHE A 311 20.23 10.00 -7.99
C PHE A 311 21.55 10.78 -7.93
N MET A 312 22.61 10.19 -7.36
CA MET A 312 23.91 10.84 -7.18
C MET A 312 24.58 11.28 -8.50
N ALA A 313 24.24 10.64 -9.63
CA ALA A 313 24.77 10.98 -10.94
C ALA A 313 23.99 12.11 -11.64
N LYS A 314 22.85 12.54 -11.11
CA LYS A 314 21.98 13.54 -11.73
C LYS A 314 22.54 14.95 -11.56
N THR A 315 22.70 15.67 -12.65
CA THR A 315 23.08 17.10 -12.67
C THR A 315 21.92 18.00 -12.26
N VAL A 316 20.69 17.56 -12.52
CA VAL A 316 19.43 18.21 -12.10
C VAL A 316 18.52 17.14 -11.52
N VAL A 317 18.10 17.33 -10.28
CA VAL A 317 17.13 16.46 -9.59
C VAL A 317 15.73 17.03 -9.77
N THR A 318 14.79 16.20 -10.19
CA THR A 318 13.36 16.55 -10.27
C THR A 318 12.70 16.54 -8.89
N ARG A 319 11.49 17.10 -8.76
CA ARG A 319 10.72 17.09 -7.49
C ARG A 319 10.38 15.67 -7.04
N ALA A 320 10.04 14.77 -7.95
CA ALA A 320 9.78 13.37 -7.63
C ALA A 320 11.05 12.64 -7.15
N GLU A 321 12.18 12.85 -7.84
CA GLU A 321 13.47 12.27 -7.45
C GLU A 321 13.96 12.84 -6.11
N PHE A 322 13.76 14.14 -5.85
CA PHE A 322 14.03 14.75 -4.55
C PHE A 322 13.21 14.07 -3.44
N ALA A 323 11.91 13.88 -3.64
CA ALA A 323 11.05 13.20 -2.67
C ALA A 323 11.55 11.77 -2.39
N GLU A 324 11.86 10.99 -3.43
CA GLU A 324 12.38 9.63 -3.26
C GLU A 324 13.74 9.60 -2.56
N MET A 325 14.68 10.41 -3.03
CA MET A 325 16.03 10.47 -2.49
C MET A 325 16.03 10.90 -1.03
N PHE A 326 15.31 11.97 -0.67
CA PHE A 326 15.23 12.47 0.70
C PHE A 326 14.61 11.43 1.64
N ILE A 327 13.50 10.80 1.24
CA ILE A 327 12.83 9.76 2.02
C ILE A 327 13.71 8.52 2.18
N LYS A 328 14.47 8.12 1.15
CA LYS A 328 15.45 7.02 1.23
C LYS A 328 16.62 7.36 2.14
N THR A 329 17.26 8.51 1.95
CA THR A 329 18.43 8.94 2.74
C THR A 329 18.11 9.04 4.23
N MET A 330 16.90 9.49 4.58
CA MET A 330 16.44 9.64 5.97
C MET A 330 15.74 8.38 6.52
N ASN A 331 15.62 7.32 5.72
CA ASN A 331 14.84 6.13 6.02
C ASN A 331 13.43 6.44 6.60
N ILE A 332 12.77 7.46 6.04
CA ILE A 332 11.45 7.87 6.49
C ILE A 332 10.43 6.80 6.08
N ARG A 333 9.56 6.42 7.02
CA ARG A 333 8.47 5.45 6.79
C ARG A 333 7.52 5.97 5.73
N LEU A 334 7.19 5.10 4.76
CA LEU A 334 6.26 5.45 3.68
C LEU A 334 4.83 5.70 4.18
N LYS A 335 4.21 6.75 3.65
CA LYS A 335 2.83 7.12 3.93
C LYS A 335 1.87 6.14 3.26
N THR A 336 0.99 5.59 4.08
CA THR A 336 -0.17 4.81 3.65
C THR A 336 -1.44 5.63 3.91
N PRO A 337 -2.41 5.64 3.00
CA PRO A 337 -3.62 6.45 3.16
C PRO A 337 -4.54 5.91 4.25
N ASP A 338 -5.01 6.81 5.09
CA ASP A 338 -6.01 6.59 6.13
C ASP A 338 -7.28 7.41 5.88
N TYR A 339 -8.42 6.73 5.78
CA TYR A 339 -9.68 7.41 5.45
C TYR A 339 -10.05 8.49 6.46
N ARG A 340 -9.86 8.23 7.76
CA ARG A 340 -10.35 9.16 8.79
C ARG A 340 -9.52 10.43 8.80
N HIS A 341 -8.21 10.32 8.75
CA HIS A 341 -7.30 11.46 8.91
C HIS A 341 -7.01 12.14 7.57
N ASP A 342 -6.75 11.35 6.52
CA ASP A 342 -6.27 11.87 5.25
C ASP A 342 -7.42 12.30 4.32
N ILE A 343 -8.59 11.67 4.45
CA ILE A 343 -9.73 11.91 3.56
C ILE A 343 -10.84 12.70 4.27
N ARG A 344 -11.34 12.20 5.41
CA ARG A 344 -12.52 12.74 6.09
C ARG A 344 -12.23 14.01 6.89
N LYS A 345 -11.18 14.01 7.71
CA LYS A 345 -10.84 15.16 8.59
C LYS A 345 -10.11 16.29 7.87
N ARG A 346 -9.52 16.00 6.71
CA ARG A 346 -8.75 16.98 5.95
C ARG A 346 -9.66 17.95 5.23
N THR A 347 -9.37 19.25 5.33
CA THR A 347 -10.20 20.32 4.78
C THR A 347 -10.29 20.20 3.25
N SER A 348 -11.31 20.81 2.65
CA SER A 348 -11.47 20.80 1.19
C SER A 348 -10.41 21.64 0.47
N ALA A 349 -9.73 22.57 1.14
CA ALA A 349 -8.67 23.39 0.56
C ALA A 349 -7.32 22.66 0.51
N GLU A 350 -7.06 21.73 1.43
CA GLU A 350 -5.83 20.97 1.49
C GLU A 350 -5.80 19.80 0.50
N HIS A 351 -4.60 19.47 0.05
CA HIS A 351 -4.31 18.24 -0.70
C HIS A 351 -4.72 17.01 0.11
N LYS A 352 -5.46 16.07 -0.48
CA LYS A 352 -5.70 14.73 0.09
C LYS A 352 -4.90 13.70 -0.67
N TYR A 353 -4.47 12.64 0.02
CA TYR A 353 -3.75 11.53 -0.60
C TYR A 353 -4.50 11.04 -1.83
N GLY A 354 -3.86 11.10 -2.99
CA GLY A 354 -4.52 10.75 -4.25
C GLY A 354 -5.08 11.89 -5.10
N ASP A 355 -5.04 13.15 -4.62
CA ASP A 355 -5.64 14.27 -5.34
C ASP A 355 -4.82 14.72 -6.57
N PHE A 356 -3.53 14.37 -6.64
CA PHE A 356 -2.68 14.82 -7.74
C PHE A 356 -3.11 14.20 -9.08
N LYS A 357 -3.41 15.03 -10.06
CA LYS A 357 -3.83 14.59 -11.40
C LYS A 357 -2.65 14.25 -12.32
N ASP A 358 -1.46 14.72 -11.94
CA ASP A 358 -0.20 14.59 -12.66
C ASP A 358 0.77 13.59 -12.02
N VAL A 359 0.27 12.74 -11.11
CA VAL A 359 1.03 11.67 -10.45
C VAL A 359 0.44 10.32 -10.82
N ASP A 360 1.29 9.40 -11.26
CA ASP A 360 0.90 8.02 -11.56
C ASP A 360 0.78 7.17 -10.27
N TYR A 361 -0.47 6.92 -9.86
CA TYR A 361 -0.81 6.07 -8.71
C TYR A 361 -0.85 4.57 -9.04
N ALA A 362 -0.61 4.16 -10.29
CA ALA A 362 -0.39 2.76 -10.66
C ALA A 362 1.09 2.35 -10.55
N GLY A 363 2.01 3.31 -10.70
CA GLY A 363 3.45 3.14 -10.53
C GLY A 363 3.91 3.05 -9.07
N ASN A 364 5.22 3.21 -8.82
CA ASN A 364 5.77 3.18 -7.44
C ASN A 364 6.17 4.55 -6.88
N GLY A 365 6.43 5.54 -7.75
CA GLY A 365 6.96 6.85 -7.36
C GLY A 365 6.02 7.67 -6.47
N TYR A 366 4.69 7.50 -6.65
CA TYR A 366 3.68 8.25 -5.89
C TYR A 366 3.85 8.11 -4.37
N LYS A 367 4.34 6.97 -3.88
CA LYS A 367 4.52 6.70 -2.44
C LYS A 367 5.51 7.67 -1.82
N PHE A 368 6.59 8.00 -2.53
CA PHE A 368 7.59 8.95 -2.06
C PHE A 368 7.07 10.38 -2.12
N ILE A 369 6.39 10.73 -3.21
CA ILE A 369 5.76 12.04 -3.41
C ILE A 369 4.77 12.30 -2.27
N GLU A 370 3.81 11.40 -2.07
CA GLU A 370 2.81 11.50 -1.01
C GLU A 370 3.46 11.54 0.38
N THR A 371 4.48 10.73 0.62
CA THR A 371 5.19 10.77 1.91
C THR A 371 5.84 12.14 2.14
N ALA A 372 6.55 12.69 1.16
CA ALA A 372 7.20 13.99 1.26
C ALA A 372 6.19 15.14 1.43
N VAL A 373 5.06 15.08 0.71
CA VAL A 373 3.97 16.06 0.83
C VAL A 373 3.32 16.01 2.21
N TYR A 374 3.02 14.82 2.73
CA TYR A 374 2.46 14.66 4.08
C TYR A 374 3.45 15.01 5.20
N ARG A 375 4.76 14.94 4.92
CA ARG A 375 5.81 15.45 5.81
C ARG A 375 6.01 16.95 5.70
N GLY A 376 5.33 17.62 4.76
CA GLY A 376 5.44 19.05 4.55
C GLY A 376 6.79 19.49 3.99
N PHE A 377 7.45 18.66 3.17
CA PHE A 377 8.76 18.98 2.58
C PHE A 377 8.69 19.92 1.37
N PHE A 378 7.48 20.22 0.89
CA PHE A 378 7.26 21.18 -0.19
C PHE A 378 6.46 22.36 0.37
N PRO A 379 7.01 23.60 0.32
CA PRO A 379 6.34 24.77 0.86
C PRO A 379 5.14 25.19 0.00
N ASP A 380 5.25 24.98 -1.32
CA ASP A 380 4.25 25.37 -2.29
C ASP A 380 3.74 24.12 -3.03
N ILE A 381 2.56 23.66 -2.63
CA ILE A 381 1.86 22.54 -3.26
C ILE A 381 0.46 22.97 -3.65
N SER A 382 0.15 22.83 -4.94
CA SER A 382 -1.23 22.91 -5.41
C SER A 382 -1.98 21.67 -4.98
N LYS A 383 -3.28 21.80 -4.68
CA LYS A 383 -4.11 20.67 -4.26
C LYS A 383 -4.09 19.49 -5.24
N TYR A 384 -4.13 19.80 -6.54
CA TYR A 384 -4.34 18.81 -7.62
C TYR A 384 -3.14 18.64 -8.55
N LYS A 385 -2.05 19.41 -8.36
CA LYS A 385 -0.84 19.31 -9.20
C LYS A 385 0.43 19.33 -8.36
N PHE A 386 1.28 18.33 -8.57
CA PHE A 386 2.57 18.22 -7.90
C PHE A 386 3.75 18.69 -8.77
N ASN A 387 3.63 18.55 -10.09
CA ASN A 387 4.65 18.75 -11.12
C ASN A 387 5.90 17.87 -10.89
N PRO A 388 5.80 16.53 -10.97
CA PRO A 388 6.87 15.61 -10.57
C PRO A 388 8.18 15.80 -11.33
N ASP A 389 8.11 16.14 -12.61
CA ASP A 389 9.26 16.24 -13.51
C ASP A 389 9.96 17.59 -13.48
N MET A 390 9.41 18.59 -12.78
CA MET A 390 10.06 19.89 -12.65
C MET A 390 11.30 19.79 -11.75
N PRO A 391 12.37 20.54 -12.04
CA PRO A 391 13.54 20.60 -11.15
C PRO A 391 13.17 21.01 -9.72
N VAL A 392 13.77 20.37 -8.72
CA VAL A 392 13.68 20.86 -7.34
C VAL A 392 14.51 22.13 -7.19
N LYS A 393 13.91 23.15 -6.59
CA LYS A 393 14.58 24.43 -6.32
C LYS A 393 15.41 24.35 -5.05
N LYS A 394 16.56 25.04 -5.02
CA LYS A 394 17.46 25.11 -3.86
C LYS A 394 16.75 25.65 -2.61
N GLY A 395 15.85 26.62 -2.75
CA GLY A 395 15.00 27.11 -1.67
C GLY A 395 14.08 26.04 -1.09
N THR A 396 13.50 25.17 -1.93
CA THR A 396 12.69 24.02 -1.48
C THR A 396 13.52 23.03 -0.68
N VAL A 397 14.76 22.77 -1.10
CA VAL A 397 15.68 21.89 -0.36
C VAL A 397 16.01 22.49 1.02
N ALA A 398 16.34 23.78 1.10
CA ALA A 398 16.57 24.47 2.37
C ALA A 398 15.38 24.36 3.32
N TYR A 399 14.17 24.61 2.80
CA TYR A 399 12.93 24.46 3.56
C TYR A 399 12.75 23.03 4.08
N ALA A 400 12.92 22.01 3.24
CA ALA A 400 12.76 20.62 3.66
C ALA A 400 13.77 20.17 4.72
N LEU A 401 15.02 20.65 4.63
CA LEU A 401 16.04 20.40 5.66
C LEU A 401 15.62 21.02 6.99
N PHE A 402 15.20 22.27 6.98
CA PHE A 402 14.70 22.96 8.16
C PHE A 402 13.47 22.27 8.78
N MET A 403 12.54 21.79 7.96
CA MET A 403 11.34 21.11 8.43
C MET A 403 11.62 19.71 9.02
N ASN A 404 12.72 19.07 8.61
CA ASN A 404 13.03 17.70 9.01
C ASN A 404 14.02 17.60 10.16
N PHE A 405 14.97 18.53 10.27
CA PHE A 405 16.03 18.52 11.27
C PHE A 405 15.78 19.56 12.36
N ASP A 406 16.12 19.21 13.60
CA ASP A 406 16.14 20.16 14.71
C ASP A 406 17.48 20.90 14.68
N LEU A 407 17.53 21.97 13.87
CA LEU A 407 18.73 22.75 13.63
C LEU A 407 18.93 23.79 14.74
N PRO A 408 20.15 23.94 15.29
CA PRO A 408 20.42 24.94 16.31
C PRO A 408 20.34 26.36 15.75
N ASP A 409 20.22 27.34 16.64
CA ASP A 409 20.22 28.75 16.25
C ASP A 409 21.52 29.12 15.52
N ALA A 410 21.35 29.71 14.34
CA ALA A 410 22.43 30.14 13.47
C ALA A 410 22.66 31.64 13.62
N ARG A 411 23.92 32.08 13.49
CA ARG A 411 24.21 33.52 13.39
C ARG A 411 23.65 34.05 12.06
N PRO A 412 23.01 35.22 12.04
CA PRO A 412 22.53 35.82 10.79
C PRO A 412 23.68 36.05 9.81
N VAL A 413 23.48 35.65 8.56
CA VAL A 413 24.43 35.85 7.46
C VAL A 413 23.82 36.80 6.43
N ALA A 414 24.58 37.76 5.93
CA ALA A 414 24.12 38.62 4.86
C ALA A 414 24.00 37.80 3.55
N ILE A 415 22.78 37.71 3.01
CA ILE A 415 22.49 37.02 1.74
C ILE A 415 21.95 38.07 0.77
N LYS A 416 22.69 38.33 -0.32
CA LYS A 416 22.40 39.47 -1.20
C LYS A 416 21.09 39.34 -1.98
N ASP A 417 20.78 38.14 -2.46
CA ASP A 417 19.65 37.87 -3.35
C ASP A 417 18.37 37.39 -2.64
N VAL A 418 18.40 37.25 -1.31
CA VAL A 418 17.25 36.79 -0.51
C VAL A 418 16.81 37.88 0.47
N ARG A 419 15.74 38.60 0.11
CA ARG A 419 15.14 39.65 0.94
C ARG A 419 14.40 39.08 2.15
N LYS A 420 14.29 39.84 3.24
CA LYS A 420 13.52 39.49 4.45
C LYS A 420 12.03 39.18 4.18
N THR A 421 11.48 39.70 3.09
CA THR A 421 10.10 39.44 2.65
C THR A 421 9.93 38.11 1.91
N ASN A 422 11.02 37.39 1.62
CA ASN A 422 10.94 36.07 1.02
C ASN A 422 10.28 35.09 2.04
N PRO A 423 9.28 34.30 1.63
CA PRO A 423 8.58 33.40 2.55
C PRO A 423 9.49 32.32 3.16
N LEU A 424 10.62 32.01 2.53
CA LEU A 424 11.61 31.04 2.99
C LEU A 424 12.84 31.70 3.65
N PHE A 425 12.79 33.00 3.94
CA PHE A 425 13.95 33.76 4.43
C PHE A 425 14.59 33.11 5.67
N ASN A 426 13.78 32.73 6.67
CA ASN A 426 14.27 32.14 7.92
C ASN A 426 14.90 30.75 7.69
N GLN A 427 14.28 29.92 6.86
CA GLN A 427 14.80 28.58 6.55
C GLN A 427 16.12 28.68 5.79
N ILE A 428 16.22 29.62 4.84
CA ILE A 428 17.45 29.91 4.11
C ILE A 428 18.55 30.44 5.05
N GLN A 429 18.22 31.39 5.92
CA GLN A 429 19.16 31.92 6.92
C GLN A 429 19.73 30.82 7.82
N ALA A 430 18.88 29.90 8.30
CA ALA A 430 19.30 28.80 9.17
C ALA A 430 20.32 27.88 8.47
N VAL A 431 20.02 27.41 7.25
CA VAL A 431 20.92 26.48 6.55
C VAL A 431 22.22 27.14 6.07
N VAL A 432 22.20 28.44 5.77
CA VAL A 432 23.40 29.21 5.40
C VAL A 432 24.25 29.53 6.62
N GLY A 433 23.66 30.03 7.70
CA GLY A 433 24.38 30.37 8.93
C GLY A 433 24.99 29.17 9.64
N LEU A 434 24.51 27.96 9.34
CA LEU A 434 25.09 26.70 9.77
C LEU A 434 26.06 26.08 8.77
N ASP A 435 26.38 26.73 7.64
CA ASP A 435 27.24 26.17 6.58
C ASP A 435 26.74 24.83 5.98
N ILE A 436 25.44 24.54 6.08
CA ILE A 436 24.83 23.37 5.43
C ILE A 436 24.75 23.61 3.93
N ILE A 437 24.33 24.81 3.54
CA ILE A 437 24.27 25.25 2.15
C ILE A 437 25.06 26.54 2.01
N LYS A 438 26.14 26.52 1.24
CA LYS A 438 27.02 27.68 1.04
C LYS A 438 26.45 28.65 0.01
N LEU A 439 26.78 29.93 0.20
CA LEU A 439 26.60 30.98 -0.79
C LEU A 439 27.62 30.81 -1.93
N ASN A 440 27.32 31.37 -3.10
CA ASN A 440 28.30 31.46 -4.17
C ASN A 440 29.39 32.50 -3.83
N LYS A 441 30.36 32.71 -4.75
CA LYS A 441 31.43 33.68 -4.58
C LYS A 441 30.93 35.13 -4.46
N ASP A 442 29.75 35.41 -5.03
CA ASP A 442 29.14 36.73 -5.02
C ASP A 442 28.34 37.00 -3.73
N GLY A 443 28.14 36.00 -2.86
CA GLY A 443 27.33 36.12 -1.64
C GLY A 443 25.83 35.88 -1.87
N ASP A 444 25.47 35.23 -2.98
CA ASP A 444 24.09 34.86 -3.32
C ASP A 444 23.78 33.40 -2.95
N PHE A 445 22.54 33.16 -2.54
CA PHE A 445 22.00 31.83 -2.28
C PHE A 445 21.45 31.16 -3.53
N MET A 446 20.81 31.92 -4.43
CA MET A 446 20.11 31.50 -5.65
C MET A 446 18.95 30.51 -5.37
N PRO A 447 17.86 30.95 -4.72
CA PRO A 447 16.79 30.04 -4.26
C PRO A 447 16.09 29.28 -5.40
N GLU A 448 16.02 29.86 -6.60
CA GLU A 448 15.36 29.29 -7.78
C GLU A 448 16.24 28.29 -8.54
N ARG A 449 17.53 28.19 -8.20
CA ARG A 449 18.46 27.31 -8.91
C ARG A 449 18.13 25.84 -8.64
N SER A 450 18.28 25.00 -9.66
CA SER A 450 18.17 23.54 -9.52
C SER A 450 19.31 22.96 -8.68
N VAL A 451 19.06 21.81 -8.05
CA VAL A 451 20.04 21.11 -7.22
C VAL A 451 20.46 19.80 -7.89
N SER A 452 21.76 19.49 -7.85
CA SER A 452 22.29 18.20 -8.31
C SER A 452 22.11 17.11 -7.24
N GLY A 453 22.20 15.84 -7.64
CA GLY A 453 22.10 14.73 -6.68
C GLY A 453 23.20 14.74 -5.63
N ARG A 454 24.43 15.09 -6.03
CA ARG A 454 25.57 15.17 -5.10
C ARG A 454 25.40 16.28 -4.07
N ASP A 455 24.97 17.47 -4.54
CA ASP A 455 24.70 18.60 -3.66
C ASP A 455 23.59 18.26 -2.66
N LEU A 456 22.49 17.66 -3.14
CA LEU A 456 21.38 17.25 -2.29
C LEU A 456 21.82 16.28 -1.19
N PHE A 457 22.61 15.25 -1.53
CA PHE A 457 23.14 14.31 -0.55
C PHE A 457 24.05 14.99 0.47
N GLN A 458 24.92 15.90 0.00
CA GLN A 458 25.82 16.64 0.87
C GLN A 458 25.04 17.52 1.85
N TYR A 459 24.01 18.23 1.39
CA TYR A 459 23.17 19.07 2.24
C TYR A 459 22.43 18.26 3.30
N ILE A 460 21.84 17.11 2.93
CA ILE A 460 21.15 16.22 3.88
C ILE A 460 22.15 15.67 4.92
N SER A 461 23.36 15.33 4.51
CA SER A 461 24.40 14.82 5.42
C SER A 461 24.85 15.89 6.41
N LEU A 462 25.17 17.09 5.93
CA LEU A 462 25.58 18.21 6.78
C LEU A 462 24.48 18.65 7.75
N ALA A 463 23.22 18.66 7.30
CA ALA A 463 22.08 19.00 8.17
C ALA A 463 21.91 17.98 9.29
N ARG A 464 22.11 16.69 9.00
CA ARG A 464 22.07 15.62 10.01
C ARG A 464 23.18 15.78 11.04
N ASP A 465 24.40 16.04 10.59
CA ASP A 465 25.57 16.19 11.47
C ASP A 465 25.44 17.42 12.40
N LYS A 466 24.65 18.41 11.99
CA LYS A 466 24.41 19.65 12.74
C LYS A 466 23.09 19.66 13.52
N SER A 467 22.26 18.62 13.39
CA SER A 467 21.00 18.51 14.13
C SER A 467 21.29 18.24 15.61
N VAL A 468 20.52 18.86 16.49
CA VAL A 468 20.48 18.48 17.90
C VAL A 468 19.70 17.17 18.01
N HIS A 469 20.17 16.23 18.84
CA HIS A 469 19.56 14.90 19.02
C HIS A 469 18.77 14.77 20.31
#